data_AF-A0A822C587-F1
#
_entry.id   AF-A0A822C587-F1
#
_cell.length_a   1.000
_cell.length_b   1.000
_cell.length_c   1.000
_cell.angle_alpha   90.00
_cell.angle_beta   90.00
_cell.angle_gamma   90.00
#
_symmetry.space_group_name_H-M   'P 1'
#
loop_
_entity.id
_entity.type
_entity.pdbx_description
1 polymer ?
#
loop_
_entity_poly.entity_id
_entity_poly.type
_entity_poly.pdbx_seq_one_letter_code
_entity_poly.pdbx_strand_id
1 'polypeptide(L)'
;SLSTKNVLTTAFFDGITLDQAVNQDQETRDFIGRSVLEICLLELFKFKAMQTDPNWSNFLFNPSTKTIGLIDFGASRYFSPNFIDNYIKIIRASADNNPEGIKDLSVKCGFLTGYETREMTDAHVNAVMILG
;
A
#
# COMPACT_ATOMS: atom_id res chain seq x y z
N SER A 1 -21.60 22.76 5.43
CA SER A 1 -20.24 22.19 5.35
C SER A 1 -19.29 23.14 6.05
N LEU A 2 -18.41 22.64 6.93
CA LEU A 2 -17.32 23.41 7.54
C LEU A 2 -16.05 23.42 6.65
N SER A 3 -16.13 22.85 5.46
CA SER A 3 -15.04 22.79 4.49
C SER A 3 -15.29 23.76 3.33
N THR A 4 -14.21 24.35 2.81
CA THR A 4 -14.17 25.23 1.64
C THR A 4 -13.15 24.70 0.62
N LYS A 5 -12.91 25.43 -0.47
CA LYS A 5 -11.87 25.09 -1.46
C LYS A 5 -10.46 25.04 -0.85
N ASN A 6 -10.21 25.77 0.24
CA ASN A 6 -8.88 25.92 0.85
C ASN A 6 -8.85 25.50 2.33
N VAL A 7 -9.95 24.97 2.87
CA VAL A 7 -10.06 24.54 4.26
C VAL A 7 -10.79 23.21 4.30
N LEU A 8 -10.14 22.17 4.83
CA LEU A 8 -10.78 20.87 5.08
C LEU A 8 -11.00 20.71 6.59
N THR A 9 -12.24 20.47 6.98
CA THR A 9 -12.60 20.21 8.39
C THR A 9 -13.12 18.77 8.51
N THR A 10 -12.52 17.98 9.42
CA THR A 10 -12.93 16.61 9.74
C THR A 10 -13.30 16.50 11.22
N ALA A 11 -13.85 15.35 11.62
CA ALA A 11 -13.88 15.01 13.04
C ALA A 11 -12.44 14.91 13.57
N PHE A 12 -12.25 15.34 14.82
CA PHE A 12 -10.97 15.17 15.51
C PHE A 12 -10.76 13.68 15.81
N PHE A 13 -9.59 13.17 15.47
CA PHE A 13 -9.17 11.81 15.83
C PHE A 13 -8.06 11.93 16.86
N ASP A 14 -8.32 11.43 18.07
CA ASP A 14 -7.32 11.37 19.13
C ASP A 14 -6.40 10.17 18.89
N GLY A 15 -5.09 10.39 18.80
CA GLY A 15 -4.11 9.35 18.52
C GLY A 15 -2.68 9.87 18.45
N ILE A 16 -1.73 8.95 18.53
CA ILE A 16 -0.30 9.19 18.35
C ILE A 16 0.12 8.83 16.93
N THR A 17 1.16 9.48 16.41
CA THR A 17 1.72 9.12 15.10
C THR A 17 2.33 7.71 15.13
N LEU A 18 2.42 7.04 13.98
CA LEU A 18 3.06 5.72 13.92
C LEU A 18 4.54 5.75 14.32
N ASP A 19 5.25 6.86 14.07
CA ASP A 19 6.64 7.05 14.52
C ASP A 19 6.76 7.01 16.05
N GLN A 20 5.73 7.45 16.78
CA GLN A 20 5.69 7.34 18.24
C GLN A 20 5.27 5.94 18.70
N ALA A 21 4.46 5.25 17.88
CA ALA A 21 3.96 3.91 18.19
C ALA A 21 5.05 2.81 18.11
N VAL A 22 6.23 3.11 17.58
CA VAL A 22 7.37 2.17 17.57
C VAL A 22 7.80 1.73 18.97
N ASN A 23 7.56 2.57 19.98
CA ASN A 23 7.91 2.30 21.38
C ASN A 23 6.84 1.49 22.13
N GLN A 24 5.75 1.08 21.48
CA GLN A 24 4.73 0.21 22.07
C GLN A 24 5.26 -1.22 22.25
N ASP A 25 4.49 -2.08 22.91
CA ASP A 25 4.80 -3.50 23.00
C ASP A 25 4.70 -4.20 21.62
N GLN A 26 5.28 -5.40 21.51
CA GLN A 26 5.32 -6.14 20.24
C GLN A 26 3.93 -6.48 19.72
N GLU A 27 2.99 -6.86 20.59
CA GLU A 27 1.63 -7.21 20.18
C GLU A 27 0.92 -6.01 19.54
N THR A 28 1.09 -4.83 20.14
CA THR A 28 0.57 -3.57 19.59
C THR A 28 1.23 -3.22 18.26
N ARG A 29 2.55 -3.40 18.12
CA ARG A 29 3.24 -3.18 16.84
C ARG A 29 2.77 -4.15 15.75
N ASP A 30 2.57 -5.42 16.09
CA ASP A 30 2.07 -6.44 15.16
C ASP A 30 0.64 -6.11 14.71
N PHE A 31 -0.20 -5.65 15.63
CA PHE A 31 -1.53 -5.14 15.31
C PHE A 31 -1.47 -3.98 14.32
N ILE A 32 -0.63 -2.97 14.59
CA ILE A 32 -0.48 -1.81 13.70
C ILE A 32 -0.01 -2.25 12.31
N GLY A 33 1.05 -3.05 12.23
CA GLY A 33 1.59 -3.54 10.97
C GLY A 33 0.55 -4.35 10.17
N ARG A 34 -0.19 -5.23 10.85
CA ARG A 34 -1.28 -6.00 10.23
C ARG A 34 -2.39 -5.09 9.71
N SER A 35 -2.83 -4.10 10.48
CA SER A 35 -3.88 -3.17 10.06
C SER A 35 -3.45 -2.28 8.89
N VAL A 36 -2.19 -1.82 8.87
CA VAL A 36 -1.62 -1.06 7.74
C VAL A 36 -1.56 -1.93 6.47
N LEU A 37 -1.15 -3.19 6.60
CA LEU A 37 -1.18 -4.12 5.47
C LEU A 37 -2.61 -4.38 5.00
N GLU A 38 -3.55 -4.61 5.92
CA GLU A 38 -4.95 -4.86 5.59
C GLU A 38 -5.57 -3.69 4.83
N ILE A 39 -5.36 -2.44 5.27
CA ILE A 39 -5.88 -1.28 4.54
C ILE A 39 -5.24 -1.13 3.16
N CYS A 40 -3.93 -1.39 3.02
CA CYS A 40 -3.25 -1.37 1.72
C CYS A 40 -3.87 -2.38 0.74
N LEU A 41 -4.16 -3.60 1.20
CA LEU A 41 -4.82 -4.62 0.38
C LEU A 41 -6.26 -4.23 0.04
N LEU A 42 -7.00 -3.60 0.97
CA LEU A 42 -8.34 -3.08 0.70
C LEU A 42 -8.32 -1.93 -0.31
N GLU A 43 -7.37 -1.02 -0.20
CA GLU A 43 -7.16 0.09 -1.15
C GLU A 43 -6.93 -0.41 -2.57
N LEU A 44 -6.06 -1.41 -2.72
CA LEU A 44 -5.77 -2.02 -4.02
C LEU A 44 -6.94 -2.84 -4.55
N PHE A 45 -7.50 -3.76 -3.75
CA PHE A 45 -8.40 -4.78 -4.26
C PHE A 45 -9.88 -4.42 -4.17
N LYS A 46 -10.28 -3.67 -3.13
CA LYS A 46 -11.68 -3.31 -2.90
C LYS A 46 -11.99 -1.92 -3.44
N PHE A 47 -11.18 -0.93 -3.07
CA PHE A 47 -11.44 0.46 -3.41
C PHE A 47 -10.88 0.84 -4.79
N LYS A 48 -9.86 0.12 -5.27
CA LYS A 48 -9.11 0.44 -6.50
C LYS A 48 -8.59 1.87 -6.47
N ALA A 49 -8.28 2.34 -5.27
CA ALA A 49 -7.86 3.68 -4.95
C ALA A 49 -6.85 3.55 -3.80
N MET A 50 -5.63 4.03 -4.02
CA MET A 50 -4.55 3.89 -3.04
C MET A 50 -4.00 5.24 -2.66
N GLN A 51 -3.72 5.42 -1.38
CA GLN A 51 -2.87 6.51 -0.90
C GLN A 51 -1.44 6.22 -1.34
N THR A 52 -0.91 7.02 -2.27
CA THR A 52 0.47 6.84 -2.75
C THR A 52 1.50 7.64 -1.94
N ASP A 53 1.06 8.37 -0.92
CA ASP A 53 1.94 9.13 -0.03
C ASP A 53 2.59 8.21 1.01
N PRO A 54 3.93 8.15 1.07
CA PRO A 54 4.65 7.34 2.06
C PRO A 54 4.71 7.98 3.46
N ASN A 55 4.06 9.13 3.71
CA ASN A 55 4.17 9.83 4.98
C ASN A 55 3.39 9.14 6.12
N TRP A 56 4.13 8.49 7.02
CA TRP A 56 3.58 7.80 8.19
C TRP A 56 2.94 8.73 9.23
N SER A 57 3.20 10.04 9.20
CA SER A 57 2.50 11.00 10.08
C SER A 57 1.01 11.12 9.78
N ASN A 58 0.57 10.64 8.60
CA ASN A 58 -0.82 10.62 8.18
C ASN A 58 -1.63 9.46 8.78
N PHE A 59 -0.96 8.58 9.53
CA PHE A 59 -1.57 7.47 10.26
C PHE A 59 -1.46 7.74 11.76
N LEU A 60 -2.61 7.77 12.43
CA LEU A 60 -2.72 7.98 13.86
C LEU A 60 -3.20 6.71 14.53
N PHE A 61 -2.46 6.19 15.49
CA PHE A 61 -2.87 5.07 16.32
C PHE A 61 -3.46 5.57 17.65
N ASN A 62 -4.64 5.09 18.02
CA ASN A 62 -5.22 5.33 19.34
C ASN A 62 -5.03 4.08 20.22
N PRO A 63 -4.18 4.12 21.26
CA PRO A 63 -3.94 2.97 22.14
C PRO A 63 -5.15 2.56 22.97
N SER A 64 -6.02 3.51 23.33
CA SER A 64 -7.19 3.28 24.18
C SER A 64 -8.28 2.51 23.44
N THR A 65 -8.50 2.82 22.16
CA THR A 65 -9.54 2.18 21.33
C THR A 65 -8.98 1.11 20.40
N LYS A 66 -7.65 0.97 20.28
CA LYS A 66 -6.95 0.13 19.30
C LYS A 66 -7.45 0.38 17.87
N THR A 67 -7.48 1.64 17.46
CA THR A 67 -7.91 2.05 16.11
C THR A 67 -6.84 2.87 15.40
N ILE A 68 -6.75 2.71 14.08
CA ILE A 68 -5.89 3.55 13.23
C ILE A 68 -6.77 4.53 12.45
N GLY A 69 -6.48 5.81 12.59
CA GLY A 69 -7.07 6.90 11.81
C GLY A 69 -6.15 7.28 10.64
N LEU A 70 -6.76 7.51 9.48
CA LEU A 70 -6.10 8.07 8.30
C LEU A 70 -6.59 9.51 8.14
N ILE A 71 -5.67 10.48 8.13
CA ILE A 71 -6.04 11.91 8.16
C ILE A 71 -5.77 12.66 6.84
N ASP A 72 -4.97 12.08 5.96
CA ASP A 72 -4.65 12.66 4.65
C ASP A 72 -5.12 11.72 3.55
N PHE A 73 -5.69 12.28 2.49
CA PHE A 73 -6.13 11.58 1.29
C PHE A 73 -5.71 12.33 0.02
N GLY A 74 -4.84 13.35 0.13
CA GLY A 74 -4.50 14.30 -0.93
C GLY A 74 -3.75 13.69 -2.12
N ALA A 75 -3.04 12.58 -1.89
CA ALA A 75 -2.30 11.84 -2.92
C ALA A 75 -2.98 10.52 -3.33
N SER A 76 -4.29 10.42 -3.12
CA SER A 76 -5.07 9.24 -3.53
C SER A 76 -5.10 9.12 -5.06
N ARG A 77 -4.78 7.94 -5.58
CA ARG A 77 -4.86 7.64 -7.01
C ARG A 77 -5.80 6.49 -7.28
N TYR A 78 -6.63 6.64 -8.31
CA TYR A 78 -7.48 5.56 -8.82
C TYR A 78 -6.74 4.73 -9.87
N PHE A 79 -6.93 3.43 -9.82
CA PHE A 79 -6.34 2.48 -10.77
C PHE A 79 -7.40 1.86 -11.66
N SER A 80 -7.04 1.61 -12.91
CA SER A 80 -7.93 0.92 -13.84
C SER A 80 -8.13 -0.55 -13.41
N PRO A 81 -9.30 -1.16 -13.66
CA PRO A 81 -9.52 -2.58 -13.37
C PRO A 81 -8.46 -3.48 -14.01
N ASN A 82 -8.07 -3.19 -15.26
CA ASN A 82 -7.05 -3.97 -15.97
C ASN A 82 -5.67 -3.90 -15.30
N PHE A 83 -5.29 -2.72 -14.77
CA PHE A 83 -4.05 -2.59 -14.02
C PHE A 83 -4.10 -3.41 -12.74
N ILE A 84 -5.17 -3.27 -11.95
CA ILE A 84 -5.35 -4.03 -10.70
C ILE A 84 -5.32 -5.54 -10.98
N ASP A 85 -6.09 -6.03 -11.95
CA ASP A 85 -6.15 -7.46 -12.27
C ASP A 85 -4.79 -8.06 -12.63
N ASN A 86 -3.96 -7.34 -13.39
CA ASN A 86 -2.61 -7.78 -13.70
C ASN A 86 -1.69 -7.68 -12.49
N TYR A 87 -1.82 -6.64 -11.66
CA TYR A 87 -1.07 -6.51 -10.42
C TYR A 87 -1.35 -7.66 -9.45
N ILE A 88 -2.62 -8.07 -9.27
CA ILE A 88 -2.97 -9.26 -8.45
C ILE A 88 -2.27 -10.51 -8.97
N LYS A 89 -2.28 -10.69 -10.30
CA LYS A 89 -1.64 -11.86 -10.92
C LYS A 89 -0.12 -11.85 -10.70
N ILE A 90 0.53 -10.67 -10.63
CA ILE A 90 1.95 -10.55 -10.29
C ILE A 90 2.19 -11.03 -8.85
N ILE A 91 1.41 -10.54 -7.88
CA ILE A 91 1.54 -10.95 -6.47
C ILE A 91 1.28 -12.45 -6.32
N ARG A 92 0.27 -12.98 -7.01
CA ARG A 92 -0.01 -14.42 -7.02
C ARG A 92 1.13 -15.22 -7.65
N ALA A 93 1.71 -14.76 -8.76
CA ALA A 93 2.85 -15.41 -9.38
C ALA A 93 4.07 -15.44 -8.44
N SER A 94 4.25 -14.41 -7.61
CA SER A 94 5.24 -14.40 -6.52
C SER A 94 4.97 -15.50 -5.50
N ALA A 95 3.77 -15.55 -4.95
CA ALA A 95 3.39 -16.57 -3.95
C ALA A 95 3.50 -18.00 -4.51
N ASP A 96 3.22 -18.19 -5.81
CA ASP A 96 3.32 -19.47 -6.51
C ASP A 96 4.77 -19.79 -6.96
N ASN A 97 5.78 -18.98 -6.60
CA ASN A 97 7.18 -19.10 -7.03
C ASN A 97 7.37 -19.17 -8.56
N ASN A 98 6.65 -18.33 -9.31
CA ASN A 98 6.63 -18.31 -10.77
C ASN A 98 7.28 -17.03 -11.35
N PRO A 99 8.62 -17.00 -11.50
CA PRO A 99 9.35 -15.81 -11.98
C PRO A 99 9.03 -15.42 -13.43
N GLU A 100 8.76 -16.39 -14.31
CA GLU A 100 8.36 -16.09 -15.70
C GLU A 100 6.98 -15.40 -15.74
N GLY A 101 6.05 -15.87 -14.90
CA GLY A 101 4.74 -15.23 -14.73
C GLY A 101 4.88 -13.78 -14.27
N ILE A 102 5.76 -13.51 -13.30
CA ILE A 102 6.04 -12.15 -12.81
C ILE A 102 6.54 -11.26 -13.95
N LYS A 103 7.49 -11.73 -14.75
CA LYS A 103 8.07 -10.98 -15.87
C LYS A 103 7.02 -10.63 -16.92
N ASP A 104 6.27 -11.63 -17.41
CA ASP A 104 5.25 -11.44 -18.44
C ASP A 104 4.15 -10.47 -18.01
N LEU A 105 3.71 -10.59 -16.76
CA LEU A 105 2.69 -9.73 -16.20
C LEU A 105 3.22 -8.32 -15.90
N SER A 106 4.50 -8.19 -15.51
CA SER A 106 5.15 -6.90 -15.29
C SER A 106 5.26 -6.08 -16.59
N VAL A 107 5.49 -6.74 -17.73
CA VAL A 107 5.41 -6.08 -19.06
C VAL A 107 3.97 -5.63 -19.35
N LYS A 108 2.96 -6.48 -19.08
CA LYS A 108 1.54 -6.15 -19.28
C LYS A 108 1.04 -5.03 -18.36
N CYS A 109 1.58 -4.93 -17.15
CA CYS A 109 1.34 -3.83 -16.21
C CYS A 109 2.06 -2.53 -16.59
N GLY A 110 3.02 -2.59 -17.51
CA GLY A 110 3.87 -1.45 -17.88
C GLY A 110 4.98 -1.13 -16.88
N PHE A 111 5.31 -2.06 -15.97
CA PHE A 111 6.48 -1.93 -15.08
C PHE A 111 7.79 -2.23 -15.82
N LEU A 112 7.73 -3.11 -16.81
CA LEU A 112 8.82 -3.39 -17.74
C LEU A 112 8.37 -3.05 -19.16
N THR A 113 9.29 -2.58 -19.99
CA THR A 113 9.04 -2.32 -21.42
C THR A 113 9.24 -3.58 -22.26
N GLY A 114 9.96 -4.57 -21.75
CA GLY A 114 10.36 -5.79 -22.46
C GLY A 114 11.70 -5.66 -23.18
N TYR A 115 12.35 -4.50 -23.11
CA TYR A 115 13.66 -4.22 -23.73
C TYR A 115 14.76 -3.97 -22.69
N GLU A 116 14.47 -4.19 -21.40
CA GLU A 116 15.43 -4.06 -20.32
C GLU A 116 16.59 -5.06 -20.49
N THR A 117 17.73 -4.73 -19.89
CA THR A 117 18.82 -5.70 -19.76
C THR A 117 18.38 -6.89 -18.92
N ARG A 118 19.06 -8.01 -19.10
CA ARG A 118 18.77 -9.22 -18.33
C ARG A 118 18.93 -8.95 -16.83
N GLU A 119 19.97 -8.22 -16.45
CA GLU A 119 20.27 -7.87 -15.06
C GLU A 119 19.15 -7.04 -14.42
N MET A 120 18.59 -6.08 -15.16
CA MET A 120 17.47 -5.27 -14.66
C MET A 120 16.18 -6.08 -14.54
N THR A 121 15.92 -6.96 -15.52
CA THR A 121 14.76 -7.86 -15.47
C THR A 121 14.85 -8.80 -14.28
N ASP A 122 16.01 -9.44 -14.08
CA ASP A 122 16.24 -10.38 -12.98
C ASP A 122 16.13 -9.67 -11.63
N ALA A 123 16.68 -8.45 -11.51
CA ALA A 123 16.54 -7.64 -10.29
C ALA A 123 15.08 -7.29 -9.97
N HIS A 124 14.29 -6.89 -10.98
CA HIS A 124 12.86 -6.62 -10.81
C HIS A 124 12.09 -7.86 -10.35
N VAL A 125 12.31 -9.00 -11.02
CA VAL A 125 11.65 -10.27 -10.65
C VAL A 125 12.02 -10.68 -9.24
N ASN A 126 13.30 -10.60 -8.86
CA ASN A 126 13.74 -10.92 -7.51
C ASN A 126 13.13 -10.00 -6.45
N ALA A 127 13.00 -8.69 -6.73
CA ALA A 127 12.36 -7.75 -5.82
C ALA A 127 10.88 -8.09 -5.60
N VAL A 128 10.16 -8.45 -6.67
CA VAL A 128 8.76 -8.87 -6.57
C VAL A 128 8.63 -10.19 -5.82
N MET A 129 9.55 -11.14 -6.05
CA MET A 129 9.58 -12.44 -5.36
C MET A 129 9.67 -12.33 -3.83
N ILE A 130 10.25 -11.25 -3.30
CA ILE A 130 10.33 -11.00 -1.84
C ILE A 130 8.96 -10.58 -1.25
N LEU A 131 8.05 -10.07 -2.09
CA LEU A 131 6.75 -9.55 -1.65
C LEU A 131 5.70 -10.66 -1.42
N GLY A 132 5.91 -11.87 -1.96
CA GLY A 132 4.93 -12.98 -1.94
C GLY A 132 5.39 -14.20 -1.18
#